data_AF-A0A522AIP0-F1
#
_entry.id   AF-A0A522AIP0-F1
#
_cell.length_a   1.000
_cell.length_b   1.000
_cell.length_c   1.000
_cell.angle_alpha   90.00
_cell.angle_beta   90.00
_cell.angle_gamma   90.00
#
_symmetry.space_group_name_H-M   'P 1'
#
loop_
_entity.id
_entity.type
_entity.pdbx_description
1 polymer ?
#
loop_
_entity_poly.entity_id
_entity_poly.type
_entity_poly.pdbx_seq_one_letter_code
_entity_poly.pdbx_strand_id
1 'polypeptide(L)'
;MRLRLPLLGVFLAALVGEGRGAENSSGADGSGAFATGQYRNLFAETGHPQKEIRRKIDSAFQQLFHGDLTNQAIYYSAGANSNGPLAYITDIGHTDVRTEGLSYGMIIAVELDRKAEFDALWNWSKTFLYHADPAHPSFGFFSWQAWTNGQTISEFVAPDGESYYVMALYFAAHRWSNHTGIYNYQRQADELLSNMVHRAVISGNLSMQRRGSNATFNVSCGPLMNAEHKMILFSPSTERPQFTDPSYHLPAFYELWARWGPSADKQVWREAAQASRDFFPRTANPVTGLAPDYANFDGSPVTGGWNRSATNFQYDAFRTAGNWSVDWAWWGKDVREQELSDRLQRFFESKGMETYGCRFTLDGRQIDNRHAQGLVAMNAVASLAATDPRAKKFVEALWNTRTPDGRERYYEGLLYLMALLHCSGEFRIW
;
A
#
# COMPACT_ATOMS: atom_id res chain seq x y z
N MET A 1 17.61 93.01 4.90
CA MET A 1 16.65 93.34 5.98
C MET A 1 15.60 92.22 6.04
N ARG A 2 14.97 92.02 7.21
CA ARG A 2 13.85 91.09 7.52
C ARG A 2 12.85 90.88 6.36
N LEU A 3 12.14 89.75 6.19
CA LEU A 3 11.46 88.94 7.22
C LEU A 3 10.98 87.53 6.76
N ARG A 4 11.06 86.52 7.65
CA ARG A 4 10.24 85.27 7.82
C ARG A 4 10.25 84.10 6.82
N LEU A 5 9.99 82.93 7.42
CA LEU A 5 9.80 81.57 6.88
C LEU A 5 8.29 81.19 6.87
N PRO A 6 7.92 80.01 6.35
CA PRO A 6 7.63 78.89 7.27
C PRO A 6 8.44 77.61 6.99
N LEU A 7 8.62 76.76 8.01
CA LEU A 7 9.13 75.39 7.85
C LEU A 7 8.02 74.47 7.32
N LEU A 8 8.39 73.46 6.54
CA LEU A 8 7.60 72.24 6.37
C LEU A 8 8.34 71.09 7.05
N GLY A 9 7.76 70.54 8.12
CA GLY A 9 8.33 69.40 8.84
C GLY A 9 7.86 68.08 8.22
N VAL A 10 8.80 67.26 7.73
CA VAL A 10 8.51 65.90 7.26
C VAL A 10 8.76 64.91 8.40
N PHE A 11 7.71 64.27 8.90
CA PHE A 11 7.83 63.15 9.83
C PHE A 11 8.33 61.91 9.08
N LEU A 12 9.49 61.40 9.46
CA LEU A 12 10.00 60.12 8.94
C LEU A 12 9.40 58.98 9.76
N ALA A 13 8.25 58.45 9.33
CA ALA A 13 7.63 57.28 9.95
C ALA A 13 8.40 56.01 9.56
N ALA A 14 9.12 55.42 10.51
CA ALA A 14 9.83 54.16 10.31
C ALA A 14 8.83 52.99 10.29
N LEU A 15 8.33 52.65 9.10
CA LEU A 15 7.62 51.39 8.88
C LEU A 15 8.61 50.23 8.96
N VAL A 16 8.63 49.57 10.12
CA VAL A 16 9.25 48.25 10.28
C VAL A 16 8.45 47.28 9.40
N GLY A 17 9.01 46.93 8.24
CA GLY A 17 8.43 45.90 7.40
C GLY A 17 8.53 44.54 8.08
N GLU A 18 7.40 43.98 8.49
CA GLU A 18 7.32 42.60 8.95
C GLU A 18 7.71 41.68 7.79
N GLY A 19 8.97 41.22 7.80
CA GLY A 19 9.43 40.19 6.91
C GLY A 19 8.66 38.91 7.20
N ARG A 20 7.69 38.57 6.35
CA ARG A 20 6.98 37.28 6.41
C ARG A 20 8.02 36.17 6.35
N GLY A 21 8.24 35.51 7.48
CA GLY A 21 9.17 34.41 7.58
C GLY A 21 8.78 33.28 6.62
N ALA A 22 9.74 32.78 5.87
CA ALA A 22 9.63 31.45 5.28
C ALA A 22 9.82 30.43 6.42
N GLU A 23 8.76 30.16 7.17
CA GLU A 23 8.79 29.20 8.28
C GLU A 23 9.01 27.78 7.75
N ASN A 24 10.25 27.29 7.92
CA ASN A 24 10.75 25.92 7.74
C ASN A 24 9.74 24.85 7.26
N SER A 25 9.43 24.83 5.96
CA SER A 25 8.71 23.70 5.34
C SER A 25 9.51 22.40 5.40
N SER A 26 10.85 22.49 5.37
CA SER A 26 11.80 21.38 5.40
C SER A 26 11.66 20.44 6.61
N GLY A 27 11.05 20.88 7.72
CA GLY A 27 10.78 20.01 8.87
C GLY A 27 9.52 19.15 8.74
N ALA A 28 8.55 19.53 7.91
CA ALA A 28 7.26 18.85 7.82
C ALA A 28 7.23 17.78 6.71
N ASP A 29 7.89 18.07 5.59
CA ASP A 29 7.98 17.21 4.41
C ASP A 29 9.14 16.19 4.50
N GLY A 30 10.03 16.33 5.49
CA GLY A 30 11.09 15.37 5.78
C GLY A 30 12.31 15.50 4.84
N SER A 31 12.98 14.38 4.59
CA SER A 31 14.27 14.32 3.87
C SER A 31 14.31 13.32 2.70
N GLY A 32 13.25 12.54 2.50
CA GLY A 32 13.18 11.51 1.45
C GLY A 32 12.89 12.01 0.03
N ALA A 33 12.47 11.09 -0.83
CA ALA A 33 12.22 11.32 -2.26
C ALA A 33 11.15 12.38 -2.55
N PHE A 34 10.17 12.60 -1.66
CA PHE A 34 9.18 13.69 -1.80
C PHE A 34 9.85 15.07 -1.73
N ALA A 35 10.70 15.29 -0.72
CA ALA A 35 11.36 16.57 -0.48
C ALA A 35 12.51 16.86 -1.46
N THR A 36 13.11 15.81 -2.04
CA THR A 36 14.31 15.91 -2.89
C THR A 36 14.03 15.71 -4.39
N GLY A 37 12.92 15.06 -4.75
CA GLY A 37 12.67 14.54 -6.10
C GLY A 37 13.58 13.37 -6.50
N GLN A 38 14.42 12.85 -5.59
CA GLN A 38 15.43 11.84 -5.88
C GLN A 38 15.01 10.47 -5.33
N TYR A 39 14.65 9.57 -6.24
CA TYR A 39 14.31 8.18 -5.93
C TYR A 39 15.55 7.31 -6.07
N ARG A 40 15.89 6.54 -5.02
CA ARG A 40 17.01 5.59 -5.05
C ARG A 40 16.75 4.49 -6.08
N ASN A 41 17.76 4.20 -6.89
CA ASN A 41 17.75 3.08 -7.82
C ASN A 41 18.76 2.04 -7.32
N LEU A 42 18.28 1.14 -6.48
CA LEU A 42 19.08 0.14 -5.79
C LEU A 42 19.81 -0.79 -6.77
N PHE A 43 19.18 -1.15 -7.89
CA PHE A 43 19.84 -1.94 -8.93
C PHE A 43 21.00 -1.19 -9.60
N ALA A 44 20.88 0.13 -9.82
CA ALA A 44 22.00 0.94 -10.29
C ALA A 44 23.09 1.11 -9.21
N GLU A 45 22.71 1.19 -7.93
CA GLU A 45 23.64 1.19 -6.78
C GLU A 45 24.39 -0.15 -6.58
N THR A 46 23.90 -1.25 -7.16
CA THR A 46 24.63 -2.54 -7.24
C THR A 46 25.33 -2.78 -8.59
N GLY A 47 25.08 -1.95 -9.60
CA GLY A 47 25.85 -1.88 -10.85
C GLY A 47 25.08 -2.25 -12.14
N HIS A 48 23.77 -2.53 -12.06
CA HIS A 48 22.98 -2.91 -13.22
C HIS A 48 22.66 -1.70 -14.12
N PRO A 49 22.85 -1.77 -15.46
CA PRO A 49 22.57 -0.64 -16.34
C PRO A 49 21.06 -0.35 -16.45
N GLN A 50 20.68 0.93 -16.49
CA GLN A 50 19.26 1.36 -16.56
C GLN A 50 18.48 0.71 -17.72
N LYS A 51 19.13 0.48 -18.87
CA LYS A 51 18.51 -0.21 -20.02
C LYS A 51 18.12 -1.66 -19.71
N GLU A 52 18.84 -2.31 -18.80
CA GLU A 52 18.61 -3.70 -18.41
C GLU A 52 17.58 -3.77 -17.26
N ILE A 53 17.65 -2.82 -16.32
CA ILE A 53 16.65 -2.61 -15.27
C ILE A 53 15.27 -2.43 -15.89
N ARG A 54 15.13 -1.48 -16.82
CA ARG A 54 13.86 -1.23 -17.52
C ARG A 54 13.41 -2.43 -18.36
N ARG A 55 14.33 -3.14 -19.01
CA ARG A 55 14.02 -4.40 -19.73
C ARG A 55 13.45 -5.47 -18.78
N LYS A 56 14.00 -5.63 -17.57
CA LYS A 56 13.52 -6.59 -16.56
C LYS A 56 12.10 -6.22 -16.10
N ILE A 57 11.83 -4.93 -15.87
CA ILE A 57 10.50 -4.40 -15.52
C ILE A 57 9.49 -4.65 -16.65
N ASP A 58 9.78 -4.21 -17.87
CA ASP A 58 8.86 -4.39 -19.01
C ASP A 58 8.61 -5.87 -19.33
N SER A 59 9.61 -6.73 -19.16
CA SER A 59 9.47 -8.18 -19.37
C SER A 59 8.65 -8.84 -18.26
N ALA A 60 8.77 -8.37 -17.00
CA ALA A 60 7.97 -8.85 -15.88
C ALA A 60 6.49 -8.45 -16.02
N PHE A 61 6.23 -7.19 -16.40
CA PHE A 61 4.89 -6.73 -16.74
C PHE A 61 4.31 -7.53 -17.93
N GLN A 62 5.06 -7.67 -19.03
CA GLN A 62 4.61 -8.43 -20.20
C GLN A 62 4.24 -9.89 -19.85
N GLN A 63 5.02 -10.57 -19.01
CA GLN A 63 4.72 -11.94 -18.59
C GLN A 63 3.44 -12.02 -17.75
N LEU A 64 3.30 -11.16 -16.73
CA LEU A 64 2.20 -11.22 -15.77
C LEU A 64 0.87 -10.65 -16.32
N PHE A 65 0.94 -9.65 -17.22
CA PHE A 65 -0.25 -9.00 -17.78
C PHE A 65 -0.66 -9.53 -19.15
N HIS A 66 0.29 -10.07 -19.94
CA HIS A 66 0.10 -10.39 -21.36
C HIS A 66 0.82 -11.69 -21.81
N GLY A 67 1.25 -12.55 -20.87
CA GLY A 67 1.92 -13.83 -21.15
C GLY A 67 0.96 -14.98 -21.47
N ASP A 68 1.49 -16.21 -21.46
CA ASP A 68 0.67 -17.43 -21.52
C ASP A 68 -0.38 -17.46 -20.39
N LEU A 69 -1.66 -17.54 -20.76
CA LEU A 69 -2.79 -17.58 -19.82
C LEU A 69 -2.76 -18.79 -18.87
N THR A 70 -2.05 -19.86 -19.26
CA THR A 70 -1.95 -21.10 -18.49
C THR A 70 -0.96 -20.96 -17.33
N ASN A 71 0.27 -20.53 -17.60
CA ASN A 71 1.39 -20.59 -16.65
C ASN A 71 1.98 -19.23 -16.25
N GLN A 72 1.69 -18.13 -16.97
CA GLN A 72 2.36 -16.84 -16.81
C GLN A 72 1.42 -15.71 -16.40
N ALA A 73 0.34 -15.50 -17.14
CA ALA A 73 -0.53 -14.35 -16.91
C ALA A 73 -1.33 -14.50 -15.61
N ILE A 74 -1.63 -13.36 -14.99
CA ILE A 74 -2.55 -13.21 -13.86
C ILE A 74 -3.67 -12.21 -14.17
N TYR A 75 -3.47 -11.30 -15.13
CA TYR A 75 -4.46 -10.38 -15.69
C TYR A 75 -5.26 -11.06 -16.81
N TYR A 76 -6.59 -10.86 -16.81
CA TYR A 76 -7.50 -11.44 -17.80
C TYR A 76 -8.53 -10.39 -18.24
N SER A 77 -8.75 -10.25 -19.54
CA SER A 77 -9.85 -9.40 -20.05
C SER A 77 -11.20 -10.08 -19.89
N ALA A 78 -12.20 -9.30 -19.51
CA ALA A 78 -13.57 -9.72 -19.22
C ALA A 78 -14.61 -9.06 -20.14
N GLY A 79 -14.20 -8.68 -21.37
CA GLY A 79 -15.07 -7.98 -22.32
C GLY A 79 -15.17 -6.48 -22.02
N ALA A 80 -16.39 -5.93 -22.07
CA ALA A 80 -16.66 -4.50 -21.88
C ALA A 80 -18.10 -4.26 -21.37
N ASN A 81 -18.32 -3.09 -20.76
CA ASN A 81 -19.64 -2.56 -20.38
C ASN A 81 -19.81 -1.11 -20.91
N SER A 82 -20.78 -0.35 -20.39
CA SER A 82 -21.03 1.05 -20.77
C SER A 82 -19.87 2.01 -20.48
N ASN A 83 -18.93 1.64 -19.61
CA ASN A 83 -17.74 2.42 -19.29
C ASN A 83 -16.52 2.03 -20.15
N GLY A 84 -16.65 1.03 -21.04
CA GLY A 84 -15.54 0.50 -21.84
C GLY A 84 -15.03 -0.86 -21.34
N PRO A 85 -13.76 -1.21 -21.61
CA PRO A 85 -13.19 -2.53 -21.29
C PRO A 85 -13.27 -2.92 -19.82
N LEU A 86 -13.28 -4.23 -19.58
CA LEU A 86 -13.26 -4.86 -18.27
C LEU A 86 -12.06 -5.82 -18.19
N ALA A 87 -11.39 -5.89 -17.04
CA ALA A 87 -10.36 -6.88 -16.75
C ALA A 87 -10.25 -7.15 -15.25
N TYR A 88 -9.75 -8.33 -14.88
CA TYR A 88 -9.50 -8.72 -13.49
C TYR A 88 -8.12 -9.38 -13.34
N ILE A 89 -7.65 -9.46 -12.10
CA ILE A 89 -6.46 -10.25 -11.72
C ILE A 89 -6.89 -11.43 -10.86
N THR A 90 -6.43 -12.63 -11.21
CA THR A 90 -6.86 -13.89 -10.57
C THR A 90 -5.81 -14.40 -9.57
N ASP A 91 -6.24 -14.75 -8.36
CA ASP A 91 -5.49 -15.65 -7.48
C ASP A 91 -5.52 -17.06 -8.09
N ILE A 92 -4.45 -17.40 -8.82
CA ILE A 92 -4.27 -18.70 -9.48
C ILE A 92 -4.26 -19.87 -8.48
N GLY A 93 -3.88 -19.63 -7.21
CA GLY A 93 -3.87 -20.63 -6.17
C GLY A 93 -5.26 -21.02 -5.67
N HIS A 94 -6.23 -20.09 -5.76
CA HIS A 94 -7.59 -20.21 -5.22
C HIS A 94 -8.70 -20.16 -6.28
N THR A 95 -8.41 -19.70 -7.50
CA THR A 95 -9.35 -19.45 -8.62
C THR A 95 -10.35 -18.30 -8.36
N ASP A 96 -9.97 -17.33 -7.52
CA ASP A 96 -10.78 -16.15 -7.17
C ASP A 96 -10.12 -14.83 -7.61
N VAL A 97 -10.84 -13.72 -7.43
CA VAL A 97 -10.42 -12.33 -7.69
C VAL A 97 -10.55 -11.55 -6.40
N ARG A 98 -9.54 -10.72 -6.07
CA ARG A 98 -9.45 -10.00 -4.79
C ARG A 98 -9.22 -8.51 -4.95
N THR A 99 -9.70 -7.72 -4.00
CA THR A 99 -9.46 -6.27 -3.94
C THR A 99 -7.97 -5.94 -3.86
N GLU A 100 -7.21 -6.69 -3.06
CA GLU A 100 -5.73 -6.69 -3.01
C GLU A 100 -5.12 -6.75 -4.43
N GLY A 101 -5.38 -7.85 -5.17
CA GLY A 101 -4.76 -8.07 -6.47
C GLY A 101 -5.17 -7.06 -7.54
N LEU A 102 -6.42 -6.61 -7.51
CA LEU A 102 -6.94 -5.58 -8.40
C LEU A 102 -6.30 -4.22 -8.11
N SER A 103 -6.20 -3.82 -6.84
CA SER A 103 -5.62 -2.53 -6.45
C SER A 103 -4.09 -2.49 -6.61
N TYR A 104 -3.40 -3.60 -6.36
CA TYR A 104 -1.98 -3.77 -6.69
C TYR A 104 -1.76 -3.70 -8.21
N GLY A 105 -2.65 -4.33 -8.98
CA GLY A 105 -2.67 -4.20 -10.44
C GLY A 105 -2.84 -2.76 -10.91
N MET A 106 -3.72 -1.99 -10.28
CA MET A 106 -3.89 -0.56 -10.56
C MET A 106 -2.67 0.28 -10.18
N ILE A 107 -2.02 0.04 -9.03
CA ILE A 107 -0.75 0.70 -8.68
C ILE A 107 0.35 0.38 -9.70
N ILE A 108 0.55 -0.89 -10.03
CA ILE A 108 1.51 -1.32 -11.06
C ILE A 108 1.21 -0.66 -12.41
N ALA A 109 -0.07 -0.59 -12.79
CA ALA A 109 -0.50 -0.01 -14.06
C ALA A 109 -0.26 1.51 -14.12
N VAL A 110 -0.59 2.28 -13.07
CA VAL A 110 -0.36 3.72 -13.07
C VAL A 110 1.11 4.09 -13.02
N GLU A 111 1.96 3.34 -12.31
CA GLU A 111 3.41 3.55 -12.31
C GLU A 111 4.05 3.28 -13.69
N LEU A 112 3.52 2.31 -14.43
CA LEU A 112 4.01 1.91 -15.76
C LEU A 112 3.35 2.62 -16.95
N ASP A 113 2.51 3.64 -16.72
CA ASP A 113 1.73 4.37 -17.73
C ASP A 113 0.68 3.53 -18.50
N ARG A 114 0.21 2.45 -17.88
CA ARG A 114 -0.68 1.44 -18.46
C ARG A 114 -2.16 1.80 -18.23
N LYS A 115 -2.57 2.94 -18.79
CA LYS A 115 -3.90 3.51 -18.56
C LYS A 115 -5.04 2.58 -18.99
N ALA A 116 -4.88 1.81 -20.07
CA ALA A 116 -5.91 0.89 -20.55
C ALA A 116 -6.16 -0.26 -19.56
N GLU A 117 -5.08 -0.83 -19.01
CA GLU A 117 -5.12 -1.87 -17.99
C GLU A 117 -5.68 -1.34 -16.67
N PHE A 118 -5.26 -0.13 -16.27
CA PHE A 118 -5.80 0.56 -15.09
C PHE A 118 -7.32 0.77 -15.19
N ASP A 119 -7.80 1.38 -16.28
CA ASP A 119 -9.22 1.68 -16.48
C ASP A 119 -10.05 0.39 -16.52
N ALA A 120 -9.53 -0.68 -17.12
CA ALA A 120 -10.21 -1.98 -17.20
C ALA A 120 -10.32 -2.69 -15.83
N LEU A 121 -9.26 -2.65 -15.00
CA LEU A 121 -9.28 -3.16 -13.62
C LEU A 121 -10.22 -2.36 -12.73
N TRP A 122 -10.16 -1.02 -12.82
CA TRP A 122 -11.01 -0.14 -12.04
C TRP A 122 -12.49 -0.29 -12.39
N ASN A 123 -12.80 -0.39 -13.69
CA ASN A 123 -14.15 -0.65 -14.18
C ASN A 123 -14.70 -1.98 -13.67
N TRP A 124 -13.90 -3.06 -13.65
CA TRP A 124 -14.33 -4.34 -13.09
C TRP A 124 -14.59 -4.24 -11.59
N SER A 125 -13.68 -3.62 -10.85
CA SER A 125 -13.79 -3.37 -9.41
C SER A 125 -15.08 -2.61 -9.06
N LYS A 126 -15.37 -1.51 -9.78
CA LYS A 126 -16.60 -0.72 -9.59
C LYS A 126 -17.87 -1.38 -10.13
N THR A 127 -17.77 -2.36 -11.03
CA THR A 127 -18.92 -3.08 -11.59
C THR A 127 -19.37 -4.25 -10.71
N PHE A 128 -18.42 -5.01 -10.15
CA PHE A 128 -18.71 -6.30 -9.52
C PHE A 128 -18.49 -6.33 -8.00
N LEU A 129 -17.65 -5.46 -7.44
CA LEU A 129 -17.31 -5.50 -6.01
C LEU A 129 -17.87 -4.33 -5.19
N TYR A 130 -18.12 -3.17 -5.80
CA TYR A 130 -18.48 -1.93 -5.09
C TYR A 130 -19.94 -1.90 -4.59
N HIS A 131 -20.13 -1.65 -3.29
CA HIS A 131 -21.45 -1.59 -2.65
C HIS A 131 -22.06 -0.18 -2.70
N ALA A 132 -23.02 0.00 -3.61
CA ALA A 132 -23.70 1.28 -3.83
C ALA A 132 -25.00 1.47 -3.04
N ASP A 133 -25.56 0.43 -2.40
CA ASP A 133 -26.79 0.52 -1.60
C ASP A 133 -26.48 1.08 -0.19
N PRO A 134 -27.03 2.25 0.23
CA PRO A 134 -26.80 2.83 1.55
C PRO A 134 -27.38 2.02 2.72
N ALA A 135 -28.18 0.98 2.47
CA ALA A 135 -28.64 0.04 3.49
C ALA A 135 -27.68 -1.16 3.69
N HIS A 136 -26.69 -1.35 2.81
CA HIS A 136 -25.79 -2.51 2.86
C HIS A 136 -24.66 -2.31 3.90
N PRO A 137 -24.31 -3.30 4.75
CA PRO A 137 -23.27 -3.11 5.76
C PRO A 137 -21.89 -2.77 5.20
N SER A 138 -21.58 -3.13 3.96
CA SER A 138 -20.32 -2.77 3.28
C SER A 138 -20.44 -1.55 2.36
N PHE A 139 -21.52 -0.74 2.47
CA PHE A 139 -21.75 0.47 1.67
C PHE A 139 -20.52 1.38 1.58
N GLY A 140 -20.20 1.82 0.37
CA GLY A 140 -19.07 2.71 0.09
C GLY A 140 -17.71 2.00 -0.07
N PHE A 141 -17.66 0.67 0.12
CA PHE A 141 -16.48 -0.18 0.03
C PHE A 141 -16.68 -1.34 -0.95
N PHE A 142 -15.69 -2.23 -1.06
CA PHE A 142 -15.64 -3.31 -2.03
C PHE A 142 -15.67 -4.68 -1.35
N SER A 143 -16.45 -5.63 -1.90
CA SER A 143 -16.35 -7.06 -1.56
C SER A 143 -14.91 -7.55 -1.77
N TRP A 144 -14.25 -8.06 -0.73
CA TRP A 144 -12.83 -8.44 -0.83
C TRP A 144 -12.55 -9.62 -1.77
N GLN A 145 -13.57 -10.43 -2.07
CA GLN A 145 -13.43 -11.69 -2.82
C GLN A 145 -14.62 -11.97 -3.74
N ALA A 146 -14.35 -12.29 -5.01
CA ALA A 146 -15.34 -12.73 -6.00
C ALA A 146 -14.79 -13.83 -6.92
N TRP A 147 -15.68 -14.57 -7.58
CA TRP A 147 -15.33 -15.47 -8.67
C TRP A 147 -14.96 -14.66 -9.93
N THR A 148 -14.20 -15.26 -10.85
CA THR A 148 -13.77 -14.64 -12.12
C THR A 148 -14.92 -14.24 -13.06
N ASN A 149 -16.14 -14.72 -12.82
CA ASN A 149 -17.37 -14.29 -13.51
C ASN A 149 -18.03 -13.04 -12.88
N GLY A 150 -17.43 -12.44 -11.85
CA GLY A 150 -17.96 -11.28 -11.13
C GLY A 150 -18.96 -11.60 -10.00
N GLN A 151 -19.23 -12.87 -9.70
CA GLN A 151 -20.09 -13.24 -8.58
C GLN A 151 -19.32 -13.15 -7.25
N THR A 152 -19.80 -12.30 -6.33
CA THR A 152 -19.25 -12.17 -4.97
C THR A 152 -19.15 -13.52 -4.24
N ILE A 153 -17.99 -13.78 -3.63
CA ILE A 153 -17.74 -14.91 -2.72
C ILE A 153 -17.94 -14.46 -1.27
N SER A 154 -17.56 -13.22 -0.95
CA SER A 154 -17.61 -12.66 0.39
C SER A 154 -17.88 -11.15 0.34
N GLU A 155 -18.96 -10.71 0.98
CA GLU A 155 -19.38 -9.29 1.01
C GLU A 155 -18.66 -8.47 2.09
N PHE A 156 -17.72 -9.08 2.81
CA PHE A 156 -16.82 -8.41 3.75
C PHE A 156 -15.76 -7.56 3.00
N VAL A 157 -15.02 -6.73 3.73
CA VAL A 157 -14.05 -5.76 3.21
C VAL A 157 -12.64 -6.10 3.70
N ALA A 158 -11.61 -5.93 2.86
CA ALA A 158 -10.19 -6.10 3.19
C ALA A 158 -9.47 -4.75 2.97
N PRO A 159 -9.24 -3.95 4.03
CA PRO A 159 -8.90 -2.52 3.89
C PRO A 159 -7.54 -2.15 3.25
N ASP A 160 -6.64 -3.11 3.02
CA ASP A 160 -5.48 -2.90 2.15
C ASP A 160 -5.90 -2.72 0.68
N GLY A 161 -6.92 -3.44 0.24
CA GLY A 161 -7.61 -3.24 -1.04
C GLY A 161 -8.03 -1.80 -1.26
N GLU A 162 -8.87 -1.26 -0.38
CA GLU A 162 -9.28 0.16 -0.41
C GLU A 162 -8.10 1.13 -0.31
N SER A 163 -7.12 0.86 0.55
CA SER A 163 -5.95 1.72 0.71
C SER A 163 -5.16 1.86 -0.60
N TYR A 164 -4.90 0.75 -1.28
CA TYR A 164 -4.21 0.77 -2.57
C TYR A 164 -5.11 1.32 -3.69
N TYR A 165 -6.43 1.11 -3.68
CA TYR A 165 -7.34 1.76 -4.64
C TYR A 165 -7.29 3.28 -4.53
N VAL A 166 -7.40 3.84 -3.31
CA VAL A 166 -7.32 5.30 -3.09
C VAL A 166 -6.00 5.84 -3.64
N MET A 167 -4.88 5.20 -3.31
CA MET A 167 -3.57 5.68 -3.73
C MET A 167 -3.39 5.61 -5.26
N ALA A 168 -3.83 4.52 -5.88
CA ALA A 168 -3.81 4.33 -7.33
C ALA A 168 -4.66 5.37 -8.06
N LEU A 169 -5.81 5.75 -7.49
CA LEU A 169 -6.72 6.75 -8.05
C LEU A 169 -6.16 8.18 -7.93
N TYR A 170 -5.49 8.55 -6.84
CA TYR A 170 -4.79 9.84 -6.77
C TYR A 170 -3.62 9.90 -7.78
N PHE A 171 -2.80 8.86 -7.88
CA PHE A 171 -1.75 8.81 -8.92
C PHE A 171 -2.35 8.83 -10.33
N ALA A 172 -3.48 8.19 -10.57
CA ALA A 172 -4.17 8.27 -11.85
C ALA A 172 -4.69 9.68 -12.13
N ALA A 173 -5.20 10.40 -11.13
CA ALA A 173 -5.65 11.80 -11.25
C ALA A 173 -4.52 12.80 -11.52
N HIS A 174 -3.33 12.53 -10.99
CA HIS A 174 -2.14 13.37 -11.13
C HIS A 174 -1.39 13.08 -12.45
N ARG A 175 -1.24 11.80 -12.80
CA ARG A 175 -0.57 11.35 -14.02
C ARG A 175 -1.44 11.50 -15.27
N TRP A 176 -2.75 11.30 -15.15
CA TRP A 176 -3.72 11.39 -16.26
C TRP A 176 -4.88 12.31 -15.88
N SER A 177 -5.33 13.16 -16.80
CA SER A 177 -6.41 14.12 -16.49
C SER A 177 -7.72 13.41 -16.13
N ASN A 178 -8.36 13.85 -15.04
CA ASN A 178 -9.66 13.35 -14.62
C ASN A 178 -10.73 13.49 -15.72
N HIS A 179 -11.51 12.43 -15.90
CA HIS A 179 -12.65 12.39 -16.83
C HIS A 179 -14.00 12.39 -16.05
N THR A 180 -15.03 11.76 -16.62
CA THR A 180 -16.39 11.69 -16.07
C THR A 180 -16.72 10.31 -15.49
N GLY A 181 -17.73 10.24 -14.61
CA GLY A 181 -18.18 8.98 -14.01
C GLY A 181 -17.10 8.35 -13.14
N ILE A 182 -16.89 7.04 -13.27
CA ILE A 182 -15.87 6.30 -12.52
C ILE A 182 -14.42 6.75 -12.86
N TYR A 183 -14.20 7.38 -14.02
CA TYR A 183 -12.89 7.86 -14.46
C TYR A 183 -12.59 9.31 -14.02
N ASN A 184 -13.40 9.87 -13.11
CA ASN A 184 -12.96 10.99 -12.29
C ASN A 184 -12.18 10.44 -11.08
N TYR A 185 -10.92 10.09 -11.31
CA TYR A 185 -10.09 9.35 -10.35
C TYR A 185 -9.95 10.11 -9.02
N GLN A 186 -9.71 11.43 -9.06
CA GLN A 186 -9.66 12.29 -7.87
C GLN A 186 -10.94 12.16 -7.06
N ARG A 187 -12.11 12.36 -7.68
CA ARG A 187 -13.39 12.24 -6.97
C ARG A 187 -13.62 10.85 -6.40
N GLN A 188 -13.23 9.78 -7.11
CA GLN A 188 -13.36 8.42 -6.59
C GLN A 188 -12.40 8.14 -5.43
N ALA A 189 -11.19 8.72 -5.44
CA ALA A 189 -10.26 8.66 -4.33
C ALA A 189 -10.79 9.44 -3.11
N ASP A 190 -11.28 10.68 -3.30
CA ASP A 190 -11.87 11.53 -2.26
C ASP A 190 -13.11 10.88 -1.60
N GLU A 191 -14.01 10.30 -2.41
CA GLU A 191 -15.21 9.61 -1.92
C GLU A 191 -14.85 8.36 -1.11
N LEU A 192 -13.90 7.55 -1.59
CA LEU A 192 -13.48 6.33 -0.91
C LEU A 192 -12.69 6.64 0.37
N LEU A 193 -11.76 7.60 0.33
CA LEU A 193 -10.97 8.03 1.48
C LEU A 193 -11.84 8.66 2.58
N SER A 194 -12.86 9.45 2.20
CA SER A 194 -13.85 9.98 3.13
C SER A 194 -14.63 8.86 3.81
N ASN A 195 -15.06 7.83 3.06
CA ASN A 195 -15.71 6.66 3.66
C ASN A 195 -14.79 5.93 4.66
N MET A 196 -13.49 5.80 4.37
CA MET A 196 -12.55 5.13 5.29
C MET A 196 -12.51 5.75 6.70
N VAL A 197 -12.86 7.03 6.85
CA VAL A 197 -12.94 7.74 8.14
C VAL A 197 -14.38 7.90 8.66
N HIS A 198 -15.33 8.26 7.79
CA HIS A 198 -16.66 8.77 8.19
C HIS A 198 -17.82 7.82 7.95
N ARG A 199 -17.60 6.66 7.32
CA ARG A 199 -18.70 5.75 6.94
C ARG A 199 -19.45 5.26 8.19
N ALA A 200 -20.65 5.80 8.37
CA ALA A 200 -21.50 5.56 9.54
C ALA A 200 -21.82 4.08 9.75
N VAL A 201 -22.06 3.70 11.01
CA VAL A 201 -22.31 2.30 11.36
C VAL A 201 -23.64 1.83 10.75
N ILE A 202 -23.56 0.82 9.88
CA ILE A 202 -24.73 0.17 9.26
C ILE A 202 -24.80 -1.26 9.79
N SER A 203 -25.97 -1.64 10.30
CA SER A 203 -26.27 -2.99 10.78
C SER A 203 -27.14 -3.73 9.77
N GLY A 204 -26.81 -4.99 9.48
CA GLY A 204 -27.54 -5.79 8.51
C GLY A 204 -26.97 -7.20 8.37
N ASN A 205 -27.24 -7.84 7.23
CA ASN A 205 -26.70 -9.16 6.91
C ASN A 205 -25.60 -9.02 5.86
N LEU A 206 -24.45 -9.67 6.08
CA LEU A 206 -23.46 -9.96 5.04
C LEU A 206 -23.44 -11.47 4.76
N SER A 207 -23.15 -11.85 3.53
CA SER A 207 -22.96 -13.23 3.11
C SER A 207 -21.50 -13.55 2.77
N MET A 208 -21.12 -14.81 3.01
CA MET A 208 -19.85 -15.37 2.58
C MET A 208 -20.00 -16.87 2.30
N GLN A 209 -19.53 -17.30 1.13
CA GLN A 209 -19.44 -18.71 0.77
C GLN A 209 -18.35 -19.40 1.60
N ARG A 210 -18.70 -20.46 2.32
CA ARG A 210 -17.82 -21.16 3.26
C ARG A 210 -18.01 -22.66 3.13
N ARG A 211 -16.97 -23.36 2.62
CA ARG A 211 -16.96 -24.83 2.46
C ARG A 211 -18.16 -25.41 1.68
N GLY A 212 -18.65 -24.68 0.68
CA GLY A 212 -19.74 -25.13 -0.19
C GLY A 212 -21.16 -24.75 0.25
N SER A 213 -21.34 -24.02 1.36
CA SER A 213 -22.59 -23.35 1.70
C SER A 213 -22.43 -21.83 1.76
N ASN A 214 -23.52 -21.09 1.59
CA ASN A 214 -23.52 -19.63 1.81
C ASN A 214 -23.88 -19.39 3.28
N ALA A 215 -22.97 -18.79 4.03
CA ALA A 215 -23.20 -18.41 5.42
C ALA A 215 -23.60 -16.93 5.50
N THR A 216 -24.68 -16.64 6.22
CA THR A 216 -25.15 -15.28 6.48
C THR A 216 -24.75 -14.86 7.90
N PHE A 217 -24.23 -13.66 8.04
CA PHE A 217 -23.78 -13.08 9.30
C PHE A 217 -24.56 -11.80 9.57
N ASN A 218 -25.26 -11.73 10.69
CA ASN A 218 -25.80 -10.47 11.16
C ASN A 218 -24.67 -9.67 11.83
N VAL A 219 -24.34 -8.51 11.27
CA VAL A 219 -23.18 -7.71 11.67
C VAL A 219 -23.54 -6.23 11.68
N SER A 220 -22.74 -5.45 12.39
CA SER A 220 -22.60 -4.03 12.12
C SER A 220 -21.22 -3.80 11.52
N CYS A 221 -21.10 -2.80 10.64
CA CYS A 221 -19.82 -2.40 10.07
C CYS A 221 -19.70 -0.88 10.08
N GLY A 222 -18.49 -0.34 10.23
CA GLY A 222 -18.23 1.10 10.34
C GLY A 222 -17.14 1.62 9.39
N PRO A 223 -16.40 2.68 9.77
CA PRO A 223 -15.23 3.15 9.01
C PRO A 223 -14.11 2.10 9.00
N LEU A 224 -13.16 2.22 8.07
CA LEU A 224 -12.00 1.32 8.01
C LEU A 224 -10.90 1.74 8.99
N MET A 225 -10.92 2.98 9.46
CA MET A 225 -10.02 3.50 10.49
C MET A 225 -10.63 3.39 11.89
N ASN A 226 -9.89 2.84 12.85
CA ASN A 226 -10.22 2.96 14.28
C ASN A 226 -9.90 4.39 14.76
N ALA A 227 -10.92 5.12 15.21
CA ALA A 227 -10.81 6.53 15.57
C ALA A 227 -10.02 6.82 16.86
N GLU A 228 -9.89 5.83 17.75
CA GLU A 228 -9.13 5.95 19.01
C GLU A 228 -7.63 5.76 18.76
N HIS A 229 -7.26 4.63 18.16
CA HIS A 229 -5.86 4.24 17.93
C HIS A 229 -5.24 4.87 16.67
N LYS A 230 -6.06 5.46 15.78
CA LYS A 230 -5.65 6.05 14.50
C LYS A 230 -5.08 5.02 13.52
N MET A 231 -5.51 3.77 13.64
CA MET A 231 -5.01 2.65 12.85
C MET A 231 -6.06 2.14 11.87
N ILE A 232 -5.61 1.61 10.75
CA ILE A 232 -6.46 0.80 9.87
C ILE A 232 -6.96 -0.44 10.63
N LEU A 233 -8.14 -0.94 10.25
CA LEU A 233 -8.69 -2.20 10.76
C LEU A 233 -8.30 -3.36 9.85
N PHE A 234 -8.18 -4.57 10.42
CA PHE A 234 -8.18 -5.80 9.64
C PHE A 234 -9.55 -6.03 8.94
N SER A 235 -10.65 -5.69 9.62
CA SER A 235 -12.02 -5.73 9.10
C SER A 235 -12.85 -4.67 9.81
N PRO A 236 -13.73 -3.91 9.11
CA PRO A 236 -14.61 -2.91 9.72
C PRO A 236 -15.83 -3.51 10.43
N SER A 237 -15.96 -4.85 10.45
CA SER A 237 -17.18 -5.58 10.76
C SER A 237 -17.16 -6.31 12.12
N THR A 238 -18.31 -6.42 12.77
CA THR A 238 -18.46 -6.96 14.14
C THR A 238 -18.64 -8.47 14.24
N GLU A 239 -18.31 -9.27 13.23
CA GLU A 239 -18.24 -10.74 13.37
C GLU A 239 -17.05 -11.20 14.24
N ARG A 240 -16.24 -10.23 14.70
CA ARG A 240 -15.00 -10.40 15.46
C ARG A 240 -14.63 -9.13 16.24
N PRO A 241 -13.74 -9.23 17.25
CA PRO A 241 -13.12 -8.06 17.87
C PRO A 241 -12.27 -7.27 16.87
N GLN A 242 -12.18 -5.95 17.05
CA GLN A 242 -11.32 -5.08 16.24
C GLN A 242 -9.84 -5.26 16.59
N PHE A 243 -9.00 -5.25 15.55
CA PHE A 243 -7.54 -5.20 15.59
C PHE A 243 -7.02 -4.79 14.20
N THR A 244 -5.69 -4.78 14.00
CA THR A 244 -5.04 -4.40 12.73
C THR A 244 -4.16 -5.54 12.17
N ASP A 245 -3.71 -5.38 10.93
CA ASP A 245 -2.69 -6.20 10.28
C ASP A 245 -1.49 -5.29 9.99
N PRO A 246 -0.26 -5.58 10.47
CA PRO A 246 0.91 -4.73 10.23
C PRO A 246 1.19 -4.45 8.75
N SER A 247 0.76 -5.33 7.85
CA SER A 247 0.92 -5.14 6.41
C SER A 247 -0.09 -4.17 5.77
N TYR A 248 -1.16 -3.80 6.48
CA TYR A 248 -2.14 -2.80 6.01
C TYR A 248 -1.72 -1.37 6.39
N HIS A 249 -0.73 -1.21 7.28
CA HIS A 249 -0.21 0.09 7.69
C HIS A 249 0.67 0.70 6.59
N LEU A 250 0.20 1.82 6.01
CA LEU A 250 0.80 2.46 4.83
C LEU A 250 1.06 3.96 5.09
N PRO A 251 1.91 4.34 6.07
CA PRO A 251 2.17 5.74 6.40
C PRO A 251 2.67 6.56 5.20
N ALA A 252 3.36 5.91 4.26
CA ALA A 252 3.83 6.50 3.02
C ALA A 252 2.69 7.10 2.18
N PHE A 253 1.55 6.43 2.16
CA PHE A 253 0.32 6.86 1.47
C PHE A 253 -0.48 7.83 2.34
N TYR A 254 -0.54 7.63 3.65
CA TYR A 254 -1.27 8.48 4.58
C TYR A 254 -0.72 9.93 4.59
N GLU A 255 0.59 10.12 4.41
CA GLU A 255 1.19 11.44 4.19
C GLU A 255 0.71 12.13 2.89
N LEU A 256 0.43 11.37 1.82
CA LEU A 256 -0.17 11.91 0.59
C LEU A 256 -1.66 12.21 0.78
N TRP A 257 -2.40 11.34 1.46
CA TRP A 257 -3.82 11.55 1.78
C TRP A 257 -4.02 12.80 2.65
N ALA A 258 -3.07 13.10 3.55
CA ALA A 258 -3.01 14.34 4.32
C ALA A 258 -2.66 15.61 3.51
N ARG A 259 -2.27 15.46 2.23
CA ARG A 259 -1.90 16.56 1.32
C ARG A 259 -2.91 16.74 0.19
N TRP A 260 -3.49 15.66 -0.32
CA TRP A 260 -4.31 15.64 -1.55
C TRP A 260 -5.79 15.30 -1.34
N GLY A 261 -6.13 14.60 -0.24
CA GLY A 261 -7.50 14.20 0.06
C GLY A 261 -8.35 15.30 0.71
N PRO A 262 -9.58 14.97 1.17
CA PRO A 262 -10.50 15.92 1.77
C PRO A 262 -9.88 16.72 2.91
N SER A 263 -9.93 18.05 2.81
CA SER A 263 -9.15 18.95 3.67
C SER A 263 -9.52 18.90 5.16
N ALA A 264 -10.70 18.38 5.50
CA ALA A 264 -11.12 18.08 6.87
C ALA A 264 -10.29 16.94 7.51
N ASP A 265 -9.89 15.94 6.71
CA ASP A 265 -9.31 14.68 7.20
C ASP A 265 -7.78 14.72 7.24
N LYS A 266 -7.20 15.83 6.78
CA LYS A 266 -5.77 16.13 6.82
C LYS A 266 -5.10 15.81 8.16
N GLN A 267 -5.78 16.05 9.27
CA GLN A 267 -5.25 15.76 10.61
C GLN A 267 -5.36 14.27 10.95
N VAL A 268 -6.45 13.60 10.57
CA VAL A 268 -6.64 12.15 10.76
C VAL A 268 -5.53 11.36 10.07
N TRP A 269 -5.19 11.72 8.84
CA TRP A 269 -4.15 11.02 8.06
C TRP A 269 -2.72 11.31 8.55
N ARG A 270 -2.46 12.49 9.11
CA ARG A 270 -1.20 12.78 9.83
C ARG A 270 -1.06 11.94 11.10
N GLU A 271 -2.14 11.83 11.86
CA GLU A 271 -2.18 10.99 13.07
C GLU A 271 -2.02 9.50 12.72
N ALA A 272 -2.65 9.03 11.64
CA ALA A 272 -2.50 7.65 11.16
C ALA A 272 -1.09 7.33 10.66
N ALA A 273 -0.43 8.27 9.97
CA ALA A 273 0.98 8.12 9.56
C ALA A 273 1.89 7.96 10.78
N GLN A 274 1.73 8.81 11.80
CA GLN A 274 2.52 8.73 13.03
C GLN A 274 2.21 7.45 13.83
N ALA A 275 0.93 7.11 14.01
CA ALA A 275 0.51 5.92 14.74
C ALA A 275 1.06 4.62 14.11
N SER A 276 1.21 4.59 12.78
CA SER A 276 1.80 3.46 12.05
C SER A 276 3.31 3.35 12.25
N ARG A 277 4.04 4.47 12.15
CA ARG A 277 5.48 4.53 12.49
C ARG A 277 5.75 4.10 13.94
N ASP A 278 4.90 4.51 14.87
CA ASP A 278 4.96 4.07 16.27
C ASP A 278 4.47 2.63 16.50
N PHE A 279 3.82 1.99 15.53
CA PHE A 279 3.29 0.63 15.63
C PHE A 279 4.29 -0.43 15.14
N PHE A 280 4.97 -0.19 14.02
CA PHE A 280 5.98 -1.12 13.49
C PHE A 280 7.01 -1.61 14.54
N PRO A 281 7.67 -0.76 15.35
CA PRO A 281 8.62 -1.22 16.37
C PRO A 281 7.97 -1.84 17.62
N ARG A 282 6.64 -1.81 17.77
CA ARG A 282 5.92 -2.54 18.83
C ARG A 282 5.50 -3.95 18.39
N THR A 283 5.18 -4.13 17.11
CA THR A 283 4.70 -5.42 16.58
C THR A 283 5.79 -6.29 15.95
N ALA A 284 6.83 -5.68 15.39
CA ALA A 284 8.01 -6.40 14.91
C ALA A 284 8.86 -6.92 16.07
N ASN A 285 9.31 -8.17 15.97
CA ASN A 285 10.17 -8.80 16.96
C ASN A 285 11.52 -8.05 17.07
N PRO A 286 11.99 -7.67 18.28
CA PRO A 286 13.16 -6.81 18.45
C PRO A 286 14.50 -7.47 18.05
N VAL A 287 14.54 -8.79 17.89
CA VAL A 287 15.74 -9.55 17.49
C VAL A 287 15.73 -9.84 15.98
N THR A 288 14.61 -10.34 15.46
CA THR A 288 14.48 -10.87 14.09
C THR A 288 13.90 -9.87 13.08
N GLY A 289 13.25 -8.78 13.55
CA GLY A 289 12.50 -7.85 12.69
C GLY A 289 11.17 -8.38 12.15
N LEU A 290 10.81 -9.63 12.45
CA LEU A 290 9.58 -10.26 11.95
C LEU A 290 8.33 -9.73 12.65
N ALA A 291 7.32 -9.30 11.88
CA ALA A 291 5.98 -9.00 12.36
C ALA A 291 5.05 -10.23 12.25
N PRO A 292 3.97 -10.32 13.04
CA PRO A 292 2.87 -11.26 12.79
C PRO A 292 2.05 -10.84 11.55
N ASP A 293 1.19 -11.73 11.05
CA ASP A 293 0.12 -11.33 10.14
C ASP A 293 -0.90 -10.43 10.89
N TYR A 294 -1.45 -10.88 12.02
CA TYR A 294 -2.50 -10.11 12.73
C TYR A 294 -2.02 -9.65 14.11
N ALA A 295 -2.24 -8.37 14.44
CA ALA A 295 -1.82 -7.75 15.70
C ALA A 295 -2.90 -6.83 16.30
N ASN A 296 -3.05 -6.87 17.62
CA ASN A 296 -3.83 -5.89 18.37
C ASN A 296 -3.16 -4.51 18.26
N PHE A 297 -3.90 -3.43 18.50
CA PHE A 297 -3.39 -2.05 18.33
C PHE A 297 -2.21 -1.67 19.24
N ASP A 298 -1.97 -2.43 20.32
CA ASP A 298 -0.78 -2.28 21.16
C ASP A 298 0.50 -2.82 20.48
N GLY A 299 0.37 -3.70 19.48
CA GLY A 299 1.43 -4.40 18.76
C GLY A 299 1.45 -5.91 18.98
N SER A 300 0.73 -6.42 19.99
CA SER A 300 0.76 -7.83 20.38
C SER A 300 0.06 -8.73 19.34
N PRO A 301 0.58 -9.93 19.03
CA PRO A 301 -0.05 -10.82 18.04
C PRO A 301 -1.45 -11.31 18.46
N VAL A 302 -2.37 -11.41 17.50
CA VAL A 302 -3.74 -11.90 17.74
C VAL A 302 -3.74 -13.42 17.92
N THR A 303 -3.77 -13.87 19.17
CA THR A 303 -3.70 -15.30 19.54
C THR A 303 -5.03 -16.07 19.44
N GLY A 304 -6.16 -15.37 19.29
CA GLY A 304 -7.51 -15.95 19.26
C GLY A 304 -8.12 -16.08 17.84
N GLY A 305 -9.30 -16.70 17.76
CA GLY A 305 -10.14 -16.69 16.55
C GLY A 305 -9.89 -17.81 15.53
N TRP A 306 -10.27 -17.55 14.27
CA TRP A 306 -10.30 -18.54 13.18
C TRP A 306 -8.90 -18.90 12.65
N ASN A 307 -7.97 -17.94 12.63
CA ASN A 307 -6.62 -18.11 12.08
C ASN A 307 -5.57 -18.09 13.20
N ARG A 308 -5.40 -19.23 13.90
CA ARG A 308 -4.35 -19.35 14.95
C ARG A 308 -2.92 -19.20 14.42
N SER A 309 -2.71 -19.29 13.09
CA SER A 309 -1.39 -19.14 12.48
C SER A 309 -0.97 -17.69 12.28
N ALA A 310 -1.90 -16.72 12.32
CA ALA A 310 -1.61 -15.29 12.15
C ALA A 310 -0.72 -14.65 13.23
N THR A 311 -0.42 -15.40 14.30
CA THR A 311 0.58 -15.05 15.31
C THR A 311 2.03 -15.17 14.83
N ASN A 312 2.23 -15.69 13.61
CA ASN A 312 3.52 -15.96 12.99
C ASN A 312 3.73 -14.99 11.82
N PHE A 313 4.96 -14.90 11.34
CA PHE A 313 5.27 -14.24 10.07
C PHE A 313 4.86 -15.17 8.93
N GLN A 314 3.83 -14.78 8.17
CA GLN A 314 3.36 -15.48 6.97
C GLN A 314 3.11 -14.45 5.85
N TYR A 315 2.22 -14.78 4.90
CA TYR A 315 2.12 -14.11 3.61
C TYR A 315 1.83 -12.61 3.72
N ASP A 316 0.82 -12.22 4.50
CA ASP A 316 0.47 -10.82 4.73
C ASP A 316 1.68 -10.04 5.28
N ALA A 317 2.33 -10.59 6.31
CA ALA A 317 3.49 -10.02 6.99
C ALA A 317 4.73 -9.81 6.09
N PHE A 318 4.80 -10.40 4.88
CA PHE A 318 5.88 -10.11 3.93
C PHE A 318 5.94 -8.62 3.58
N ARG A 319 4.76 -7.99 3.40
CA ARG A 319 4.63 -6.61 2.91
C ARG A 319 5.05 -5.58 3.95
N THR A 320 4.89 -5.88 5.25
CA THR A 320 5.15 -4.96 6.37
C THR A 320 6.52 -4.28 6.29
N ALA A 321 7.56 -5.04 5.93
CA ALA A 321 8.92 -4.53 5.76
C ALA A 321 9.10 -3.62 4.53
N GLY A 322 8.34 -3.88 3.46
CA GLY A 322 8.25 -3.00 2.30
C GLY A 322 7.61 -1.67 2.69
N ASN A 323 6.47 -1.70 3.40
CA ASN A 323 5.71 -0.50 3.76
C ASN A 323 6.54 0.54 4.53
N TRP A 324 7.22 0.15 5.61
CA TRP A 324 8.06 1.07 6.39
C TRP A 324 9.28 1.55 5.59
N SER A 325 9.77 0.72 4.66
CA SER A 325 10.95 1.07 3.84
C SER A 325 10.61 2.03 2.69
N VAL A 326 9.36 2.00 2.21
CA VAL A 326 8.82 3.00 1.27
C VAL A 326 8.51 4.31 2.00
N ASP A 327 8.01 4.27 3.24
CA ASP A 327 7.82 5.50 4.04
C ASP A 327 9.15 6.21 4.29
N TRP A 328 10.16 5.47 4.78
CA TRP A 328 11.50 5.99 4.91
C TRP A 328 12.06 6.55 3.59
N ALA A 329 11.88 5.84 2.46
CA ALA A 329 12.38 6.29 1.16
C ALA A 329 11.72 7.58 0.67
N TRP A 330 10.42 7.77 0.92
CA TRP A 330 9.66 8.93 0.45
C TRP A 330 9.77 10.12 1.39
N TRP A 331 9.78 9.88 2.70
CA TRP A 331 9.65 10.91 3.72
C TRP A 331 10.90 11.03 4.59
N GLY A 332 11.55 9.91 4.94
CA GLY A 332 12.74 9.91 5.82
C GLY A 332 12.43 10.53 7.19
N LYS A 333 11.30 10.11 7.80
CA LYS A 333 10.74 10.71 9.01
C LYS A 333 10.90 9.86 10.28
N ASP A 334 11.22 8.58 10.17
CA ASP A 334 11.46 7.71 11.32
C ASP A 334 12.67 6.78 11.14
N VAL A 335 13.76 7.10 11.85
CA VAL A 335 15.01 6.31 11.83
C VAL A 335 14.84 4.87 12.33
N ARG A 336 13.76 4.56 13.07
CA ARG A 336 13.47 3.19 13.53
C ARG A 336 13.19 2.24 12.37
N GLU A 337 12.67 2.76 11.25
CA GLU A 337 12.40 1.99 10.03
C GLU A 337 13.69 1.44 9.40
N GLN A 338 14.79 2.19 9.49
CA GLN A 338 16.11 1.72 9.09
C GLN A 338 16.58 0.56 9.97
N GLU A 339 16.49 0.70 11.30
CA GLU A 339 16.88 -0.36 12.23
C GLU A 339 16.06 -1.64 12.04
N LEU A 340 14.76 -1.51 11.75
CA LEU A 340 13.87 -2.64 11.47
C LEU A 340 14.29 -3.37 10.19
N SER A 341 14.63 -2.65 9.12
CA SER A 341 15.17 -3.24 7.88
C SER A 341 16.50 -3.96 8.11
N ASP A 342 17.43 -3.34 8.86
CA ASP A 342 18.73 -3.96 9.18
C ASP A 342 18.59 -5.20 10.08
N ARG A 343 17.62 -5.22 11.02
CA ARG A 343 17.24 -6.41 11.81
C ARG A 343 16.72 -7.53 10.93
N LEU A 344 15.75 -7.23 10.07
CA LEU A 344 15.07 -8.19 9.19
C LEU A 344 16.03 -8.83 8.19
N GLN A 345 16.83 -8.02 7.49
CA GLN A 345 17.79 -8.53 6.52
C GLN A 345 18.90 -9.36 7.18
N ARG A 346 19.35 -8.98 8.38
CA ARG A 346 20.29 -9.81 9.17
C ARG A 346 19.67 -11.15 9.56
N PHE A 347 18.37 -11.18 9.88
CA PHE A 347 17.66 -12.42 10.16
C PHE A 347 17.61 -13.33 8.92
N PHE A 348 17.16 -12.85 7.76
CA PHE A 348 17.09 -13.68 6.55
C PHE A 348 18.47 -14.11 6.03
N GLU A 349 19.49 -13.25 6.15
CA GLU A 349 20.88 -13.63 5.86
C GLU A 349 21.33 -14.81 6.73
N SER A 350 20.97 -14.84 8.02
CA SER A 350 21.28 -15.95 8.93
C SER A 350 20.57 -17.28 8.62
N LYS A 351 19.57 -17.28 7.72
CA LYS A 351 18.87 -18.47 7.21
C LYS A 351 19.41 -18.97 5.86
N GLY A 352 20.39 -18.27 5.30
CA GLY A 352 21.00 -18.55 3.99
C GLY A 352 20.19 -17.96 2.84
N MET A 353 20.83 -17.10 2.04
CA MET A 353 20.17 -16.26 1.03
C MET A 353 19.38 -17.04 -0.03
N GLU A 354 19.78 -18.27 -0.35
CA GLU A 354 19.16 -19.14 -1.35
C GLU A 354 18.24 -20.22 -0.73
N THR A 355 18.20 -20.30 0.60
CA THR A 355 17.64 -21.44 1.36
C THR A 355 16.66 -21.05 2.45
N TYR A 356 16.48 -19.75 2.72
CA TYR A 356 15.52 -19.31 3.71
C TYR A 356 14.09 -19.63 3.27
N GLY A 357 13.31 -20.19 4.20
CA GLY A 357 11.91 -20.50 3.99
C GLY A 357 11.03 -19.25 3.98
N CYS A 358 9.70 -19.45 3.87
CA CYS A 358 8.75 -18.34 3.73
C CYS A 358 7.81 -18.13 4.93
N ARG A 359 7.82 -18.99 5.96
CA ARG A 359 6.99 -18.81 7.16
C ARG A 359 7.79 -19.09 8.41
N PHE A 360 7.65 -18.25 9.43
CA PHE A 360 8.44 -18.32 10.67
C PHE A 360 7.61 -17.94 11.90
N THR A 361 7.88 -18.56 13.04
CA THR A 361 7.52 -17.95 14.32
C THR A 361 8.32 -16.65 14.51
N LEU A 362 7.82 -15.71 15.31
CA LEU A 362 8.46 -14.39 15.45
C LEU A 362 9.87 -14.45 16.10
N ASP A 363 10.12 -15.45 16.94
CA ASP A 363 11.44 -15.80 17.48
C ASP A 363 12.37 -16.51 16.46
N GLY A 364 11.88 -16.76 15.24
CA GLY A 364 12.71 -17.12 14.09
C GLY A 364 12.84 -18.61 13.79
N ARG A 365 11.94 -19.47 14.32
CA ARG A 365 11.87 -20.89 13.93
C ARG A 365 11.10 -21.03 12.61
N GLN A 366 11.74 -21.65 11.62
CA GLN A 366 11.14 -21.89 10.30
C GLN A 366 9.95 -22.86 10.39
N ILE A 367 8.90 -22.59 9.61
CA ILE A 367 7.62 -23.33 9.55
C ILE A 367 7.39 -23.89 8.14
N ASP A 368 7.67 -23.10 7.10
CA ASP A 368 7.60 -23.49 5.69
C ASP A 368 8.97 -23.26 5.05
N ASN A 369 9.47 -24.25 4.30
CA ASN A 369 10.79 -24.26 3.69
C ASN A 369 10.80 -23.74 2.24
N ARG A 370 9.65 -23.41 1.64
CA ARG A 370 9.63 -22.83 0.29
C ARG A 370 10.32 -21.46 0.28
N HIS A 371 11.19 -21.25 -0.70
CA HIS A 371 11.85 -19.97 -0.94
C HIS A 371 10.97 -19.09 -1.84
N ALA A 372 9.94 -18.47 -1.23
CA ALA A 372 8.92 -17.70 -1.94
C ALA A 372 9.49 -16.43 -2.59
N GLN A 373 9.29 -16.27 -3.90
CA GLN A 373 9.82 -15.14 -4.69
C GLN A 373 9.23 -13.80 -4.24
N GLY A 374 7.99 -13.79 -3.76
CA GLY A 374 7.35 -12.61 -3.15
C GLY A 374 8.02 -12.16 -1.85
N LEU A 375 8.58 -13.08 -1.06
CA LEU A 375 9.36 -12.74 0.13
C LEU A 375 10.76 -12.25 -0.23
N VAL A 376 11.41 -12.86 -1.24
CA VAL A 376 12.68 -12.34 -1.80
C VAL A 376 12.50 -10.90 -2.28
N ALA A 377 11.38 -10.63 -2.94
CA ALA A 377 11.00 -9.29 -3.40
C ALA A 377 10.84 -8.28 -2.26
N MET A 378 10.03 -8.56 -1.24
CA MET A 378 9.83 -7.63 -0.11
C MET A 378 11.10 -7.46 0.75
N ASN A 379 11.89 -8.51 0.94
CA ASN A 379 13.20 -8.42 1.60
C ASN A 379 14.20 -7.54 0.84
N ALA A 380 14.05 -7.39 -0.48
CA ALA A 380 14.83 -6.45 -1.29
C ALA A 380 14.29 -5.00 -1.21
N VAL A 381 12.96 -4.81 -1.10
CA VAL A 381 12.38 -3.47 -0.83
C VAL A 381 12.90 -2.90 0.50
N ALA A 382 13.17 -3.76 1.50
CA ALA A 382 13.79 -3.34 2.76
C ALA A 382 15.15 -2.63 2.60
N SER A 383 15.87 -2.85 1.48
CA SER A 383 17.12 -2.15 1.14
C SER A 383 16.95 -0.66 0.82
N LEU A 384 15.71 -0.17 0.67
CA LEU A 384 15.41 1.26 0.61
C LEU A 384 15.75 1.99 1.92
N ALA A 385 15.61 1.32 3.06
CA ALA A 385 15.83 1.90 4.40
C ALA A 385 17.04 1.31 5.16
N ALA A 386 17.40 0.05 4.90
CA ALA A 386 18.57 -0.60 5.52
C ALA A 386 19.87 0.20 5.30
N THR A 387 20.72 0.25 6.33
CA THR A 387 22.02 0.94 6.31
C THR A 387 23.21 0.00 6.13
N ASP A 388 23.05 -1.28 6.48
CA ASP A 388 24.13 -2.25 6.42
C ASP A 388 24.43 -2.69 4.97
N PRO A 389 25.71 -2.80 4.56
CA PRO A 389 26.08 -3.29 3.23
C PRO A 389 25.47 -4.64 2.80
N ARG A 390 24.94 -5.47 3.73
CA ARG A 390 24.15 -6.67 3.38
C ARG A 390 22.96 -6.36 2.47
N ALA A 391 22.42 -5.14 2.50
CA ALA A 391 21.32 -4.69 1.68
C ALA A 391 21.52 -4.97 0.18
N LYS A 392 22.78 -4.91 -0.29
CA LYS A 392 23.13 -5.24 -1.68
C LYS A 392 22.85 -6.71 -2.02
N LYS A 393 23.01 -7.65 -1.08
CA LYS A 393 22.72 -9.08 -1.30
C LYS A 393 21.24 -9.34 -1.55
N PHE A 394 20.35 -8.58 -0.91
CA PHE A 394 18.90 -8.70 -1.11
C PHE A 394 18.46 -8.10 -2.45
N VAL A 395 19.04 -6.95 -2.84
CA VAL A 395 18.85 -6.36 -4.17
C VAL A 395 19.31 -7.34 -5.27
N GLU A 396 20.48 -7.97 -5.11
CA GLU A 396 20.96 -9.01 -6.02
C GLU A 396 20.09 -10.26 -6.02
N ALA A 397 19.53 -10.67 -4.89
CA ALA A 397 18.60 -11.81 -4.84
C ALA A 397 17.34 -11.53 -5.69
N LEU A 398 16.74 -10.34 -5.59
CA LEU A 398 15.64 -9.92 -6.46
C LEU A 398 16.08 -9.75 -7.93
N TRP A 399 17.28 -9.25 -8.19
CA TRP A 399 17.81 -9.13 -9.55
C TRP A 399 17.94 -10.50 -10.24
N ASN A 400 18.46 -11.49 -9.54
CA ASN A 400 18.64 -12.85 -10.06
C ASN A 400 17.34 -13.70 -10.01
N THR A 401 16.34 -13.28 -9.23
CA THR A 401 15.00 -13.88 -9.22
C THR A 401 14.30 -13.66 -10.57
N ARG A 402 13.73 -14.74 -11.13
CA ARG A 402 12.94 -14.71 -12.37
C ARG A 402 11.56 -14.13 -12.10
N THR A 403 10.85 -13.68 -13.14
CA THR A 403 9.43 -13.35 -12.98
C THR A 403 8.64 -14.60 -12.63
N PRO A 404 7.83 -14.61 -11.54
CA PRO A 404 7.10 -15.80 -11.09
C PRO A 404 6.17 -16.42 -12.14
N ASP A 405 6.05 -17.74 -12.09
CA ASP A 405 5.19 -18.57 -12.93
C ASP A 405 4.52 -19.70 -12.10
N GLY A 406 3.74 -20.57 -12.74
CA GLY A 406 3.10 -21.69 -12.06
C GLY A 406 1.94 -21.27 -11.15
N ARG A 407 1.82 -21.88 -9.96
CA ARG A 407 0.64 -21.74 -9.07
C ARG A 407 0.65 -20.46 -8.24
N GLU A 408 1.78 -20.13 -7.62
CA GLU A 408 1.88 -19.04 -6.63
C GLU A 408 2.05 -17.65 -7.28
N ARG A 409 2.12 -17.60 -8.62
CA ARG A 409 2.44 -16.42 -9.44
C ARG A 409 1.55 -15.19 -9.25
N TYR A 410 0.37 -15.35 -8.63
CA TYR A 410 -0.48 -14.22 -8.22
C TYR A 410 0.24 -13.35 -7.19
N TYR A 411 0.37 -13.85 -5.95
CA TYR A 411 0.88 -13.06 -4.84
C TYR A 411 2.38 -12.80 -5.03
N GLU A 412 3.14 -13.83 -5.41
CA GLU A 412 4.57 -13.68 -5.63
C GLU A 412 4.87 -12.78 -6.84
N GLY A 413 4.06 -12.80 -7.90
CA GLY A 413 4.23 -11.97 -9.09
C GLY A 413 3.91 -10.49 -8.86
N LEU A 414 2.83 -10.20 -8.12
CA LEU A 414 2.47 -8.83 -7.75
C LEU A 414 3.53 -8.21 -6.82
N LEU A 415 3.95 -8.93 -5.77
CA LEU A 415 5.02 -8.48 -4.88
C LEU A 415 6.35 -8.31 -5.62
N TYR A 416 6.70 -9.23 -6.52
CA TYR A 416 7.90 -9.13 -7.36
C TYR A 416 7.87 -7.88 -8.25
N LEU A 417 6.77 -7.61 -8.96
CA LEU A 417 6.69 -6.48 -9.88
C LEU A 417 6.66 -5.13 -9.14
N MET A 418 5.97 -5.02 -7.99
CA MET A 418 6.07 -3.84 -7.13
C MET A 418 7.50 -3.64 -6.61
N ALA A 419 8.19 -4.72 -6.19
CA ALA A 419 9.58 -4.62 -5.75
C ALA A 419 10.54 -4.21 -6.88
N LEU A 420 10.31 -4.63 -8.14
CA LEU A 420 11.10 -4.12 -9.27
C LEU A 420 10.92 -2.61 -9.47
N LEU A 421 9.70 -2.08 -9.30
CA LEU A 421 9.43 -0.64 -9.38
C LEU A 421 10.10 0.11 -8.22
N HIS A 422 9.99 -0.39 -6.98
CA HIS A 422 10.63 0.21 -5.81
C HIS A 422 12.17 0.20 -5.92
N CYS A 423 12.77 -0.96 -6.21
CA CYS A 423 14.23 -1.12 -6.24
C CYS A 423 14.90 -0.48 -7.48
N SER A 424 14.14 -0.01 -8.47
CA SER A 424 14.64 0.76 -9.62
C SER A 424 14.46 2.27 -9.48
N GLY A 425 13.72 2.74 -8.46
CA GLY A 425 13.29 4.14 -8.38
C GLY A 425 12.30 4.54 -9.49
N GLU A 426 11.55 3.57 -10.03
CA GLU A 426 10.45 3.80 -10.98
C GLU A 426 9.07 3.83 -10.29
N PHE A 427 8.96 3.40 -9.03
CA PHE A 427 7.79 3.65 -8.15
C PHE A 427 7.87 5.06 -7.54
N ARG A 428 6.88 5.93 -7.79
CA ARG A 428 6.98 7.39 -7.56
C ARG A 428 5.67 8.04 -7.09
N ILE A 429 5.86 9.19 -6.45
CA ILE A 429 4.80 10.16 -6.19
C ILE A 429 4.63 11.00 -7.48
N TRP A 430 3.39 11.07 -7.97
CA TRP A 430 2.99 11.77 -9.20
C TRP A 430 2.30 13.12 -8.94
#